data_AF-A0A8J5KTW2-F1
#
_entry.id   AF-A0A8J5KTW2-F1
#
_cell.length_a   1.000
_cell.length_b   1.000
_cell.length_c   1.000
_cell.angle_alpha   90.00
_cell.angle_beta   90.00
_cell.angle_gamma   90.00
#
_symmetry.space_group_name_H-M   'P 1'
#
loop_
_entity.id
_entity.type
_entity.pdbx_description
1 polymer ?
#
loop_
_entity_poly.entity_id
_entity_poly.type
_entity_poly.pdbx_seq_one_letter_code
_entity_poly.pdbx_strand_id
1 'polypeptide(L)'
;MTLFCKAADCLKNRQFVAPKRSVHCIPDLFSFMDISRNSSCEGIMVKTLDDFGYSASKRCEAWLKVKRDYVKGIGDSLDLVLISAWHGNGRKVGWYKF
;
A
#
# COMPACT_ATOMS: atom_id res chain seq x y z
N MET A 1 10.94 -8.91 -10.43
CA MET A 1 9.82 -8.04 -10.02
C MET A 1 10.41 -6.85 -9.27
N THR A 2 10.02 -5.61 -9.56
CA THR A 2 10.69 -4.44 -8.99
C THR A 2 9.84 -3.81 -7.90
N LEU A 3 10.42 -3.65 -6.72
CA LEU A 3 9.81 -3.00 -5.59
C LEU A 3 10.25 -1.54 -5.54
N PHE A 4 9.29 -0.69 -5.20
CA PHE A 4 9.50 0.70 -4.92
C PHE A 4 9.02 0.94 -3.50
N CYS A 5 9.90 1.42 -2.64
CA CYS A 5 9.47 1.98 -1.36
C CYS A 5 9.02 3.42 -1.64
N LYS A 6 7.92 3.85 -1.03
CA LYS A 6 7.54 5.28 -1.05
C LYS A 6 8.45 6.16 -0.19
N ALA A 7 9.51 5.60 0.40
CA ALA A 7 10.53 6.35 1.09
C ALA A 7 11.17 7.34 0.13
N ALA A 8 11.34 8.56 0.59
CA ALA A 8 11.88 9.64 -0.19
C ALA A 8 13.39 9.70 0.09
N ASP A 9 14.23 9.24 -0.85
CA ASP A 9 15.66 9.53 -0.78
C ASP A 9 15.86 10.99 -1.22
N CYS A 10 16.38 11.82 -0.31
CA CYS A 10 16.61 13.24 -0.54
C CYS A 10 17.81 13.43 -1.48
N LEU A 11 17.55 13.76 -2.75
CA LEU A 11 18.60 14.23 -3.65
C LEU A 11 18.92 15.69 -3.34
N LYS A 12 20.14 16.11 -3.72
CA LYS A 12 20.75 17.42 -3.43
C LYS A 12 19.91 18.67 -3.81
N ASN A 13 18.79 18.49 -4.52
CA ASN A 13 17.90 19.55 -5.04
C ASN A 13 16.44 19.48 -4.55
N ARG A 14 16.15 18.93 -3.35
CA ARG A 14 14.78 18.70 -2.84
C ARG A 14 13.90 17.83 -3.76
N GLN A 15 14.50 17.10 -4.69
CA GLN A 15 13.82 16.08 -5.46
C GLN A 15 13.92 14.77 -4.71
N PHE A 16 12.78 14.10 -4.55
CA PHE A 16 12.71 12.82 -3.89
C PHE A 16 12.46 11.76 -4.96
N VAL A 17 13.39 10.82 -5.07
CA VAL A 17 13.19 9.63 -5.90
C VAL A 17 12.88 8.47 -4.97
N ALA A 18 11.83 7.74 -5.31
CA ALA A 18 11.48 6.51 -4.62
C ALA A 18 12.57 5.46 -4.90
N PRO A 19 13.24 4.88 -3.88
CA PRO A 19 14.26 3.87 -4.08
C PRO A 19 13.62 2.64 -4.71
N LYS A 20 14.22 2.21 -5.82
CA LYS A 20 13.87 0.98 -6.54
C LYS A 20 14.79 -0.15 -6.10
N ARG A 21 14.25 -1.34 -5.89
CA ARG A 21 15.01 -2.59 -5.72
C ARG A 21 14.38 -3.69 -6.55
N SER A 22 15.18 -4.35 -7.39
CA SER A 22 14.77 -5.57 -8.09
C SER A 22 14.92 -6.75 -7.15
N VAL A 23 13.84 -7.49 -6.92
CA VAL A 23 13.86 -8.73 -6.14
C VAL A 23 13.28 -9.89 -6.95
N HIS A 24 13.79 -11.07 -6.64
CA HIS A 24 13.41 -12.32 -7.29
C HIS A 24 12.95 -13.38 -6.28
N CYS A 25 13.14 -13.15 -4.98
CA CYS A 25 12.74 -14.09 -3.94
C CYS A 25 11.81 -13.45 -2.88
N ILE A 26 11.02 -14.30 -2.24
CA ILE A 26 10.06 -13.92 -1.18
C ILE A 26 10.74 -13.36 0.09
N PRO A 27 11.86 -13.92 0.61
CA PRO A 27 12.46 -13.36 1.83
C PRO A 27 13.00 -11.93 1.64
N ASP A 28 13.51 -11.59 0.46
CA ASP A 28 13.96 -10.22 0.16
C ASP A 28 12.79 -9.22 0.14
N LEU A 29 11.59 -9.66 -0.26
CA LEU A 29 10.38 -8.85 -0.24
C LEU A 29 10.02 -8.44 1.19
N PHE A 30 10.06 -9.39 2.12
CA PHE A 30 9.77 -9.13 3.53
C PHE A 30 10.84 -8.24 4.19
N SER A 31 12.12 -8.50 3.92
CA SER A 31 13.22 -7.62 4.34
C SER A 31 13.04 -6.18 3.87
N PHE A 32 12.66 -5.99 2.60
CA PHE A 32 12.41 -4.65 2.07
C PHE A 32 11.18 -3.97 2.69
N MET A 33 10.16 -4.75 3.03
CA MET A 33 8.96 -4.28 3.72
C MET A 33 9.27 -3.79 5.14
N ASP A 34 10.18 -4.46 5.86
CA ASP A 34 10.63 -4.02 7.19
C ASP A 34 11.49 -2.76 7.13
N ILE A 35 12.35 -2.63 6.11
CA ILE A 35 13.11 -1.38 5.88
C ILE A 35 12.15 -0.23 5.60
N SER A 36 11.14 -0.45 4.75
CA SER A 36 10.08 0.53 4.45
C SER A 36 9.35 0.98 5.72
N ARG A 37 9.01 0.03 6.60
CA ARG A 37 8.39 0.31 7.90
C ARG A 37 9.27 1.20 8.77
N ASN A 38 10.56 0.86 8.90
CA ASN A 38 11.49 1.62 9.73
C ASN A 38 11.70 3.05 9.18
N SER A 39 11.52 3.24 7.88
CA SER A 39 11.50 4.55 7.21
C SER A 39 10.14 5.27 7.25
N SER A 40 9.25 4.89 8.16
CA SER A 40 7.91 5.48 8.35
C SER A 40 7.01 5.44 7.09
N CYS A 41 7.22 4.48 6.20
CA CYS A 41 6.38 4.29 5.02
C CYS A 41 5.27 3.27 5.27
N GLU A 42 4.08 3.52 4.71
CA GLU A 42 2.92 2.63 4.86
C GLU A 42 3.11 1.24 4.23
N GLY A 43 3.99 1.14 3.22
CA GLY A 43 4.23 -0.10 2.49
C GLY A 43 5.00 0.09 1.19
N ILE A 44 4.97 -0.96 0.38
CA ILE A 44 5.77 -1.09 -0.84
C ILE A 44 4.88 -1.19 -2.07
N MET A 45 5.38 -0.65 -3.19
CA MET A 45 4.75 -0.72 -4.50
C MET A 45 5.51 -1.72 -5.35
N VAL A 46 4.80 -2.69 -5.91
CA VAL A 46 5.38 -3.72 -6.77
C VAL A 46 5.02 -3.40 -8.21
N LYS A 47 6.03 -3.39 -9.09
CA LYS A 47 5.84 -3.21 -10.53
C LYS A 47 6.59 -4.29 -11.31
N THR A 48 5.92 -4.83 -12.32
CA THR A 48 6.55 -5.62 -13.38
C THR A 48 7.22 -4.67 -14.37
N LEU A 49 8.45 -4.94 -14.76
CA LEU A 49 9.21 -4.07 -15.67
C LEU A 49 9.01 -4.43 -17.15
N ASP A 50 8.67 -5.69 -17.45
CA ASP A 50 8.94 -6.23 -18.78
C ASP A 50 7.85 -5.97 -19.83
N ASP A 51 6.56 -5.77 -19.48
CA ASP A 51 5.49 -5.89 -20.50
C ASP A 51 4.36 -4.84 -20.48
N PHE A 52 4.44 -3.78 -19.67
CA PHE A 52 3.29 -2.86 -19.53
C PHE A 52 3.69 -1.39 -19.73
N GLY A 53 3.40 -0.86 -20.92
CA GLY A 53 3.31 0.58 -21.15
C GLY A 53 2.24 1.22 -20.26
N TYR A 54 2.43 2.47 -19.86
CA TYR A 54 1.46 3.19 -19.03
C TYR A 54 0.17 3.44 -19.81
N SER A 55 -0.88 2.68 -19.49
CA SER A 55 -2.22 2.86 -20.06
C SER A 55 -3.09 3.61 -19.07
N ALA A 56 -3.30 4.92 -19.28
CA ALA A 56 -4.22 5.71 -18.48
C ALA A 56 -5.65 5.10 -18.56
N SER A 57 -6.41 5.14 -17.46
CA SER A 57 -7.77 4.60 -17.30
C SER A 57 -7.91 3.12 -16.90
N LYS A 58 -6.88 2.27 -17.10
CA LYS A 58 -6.95 0.86 -16.66
C LYS A 58 -6.33 0.66 -15.28
N ARG A 59 -7.09 0.05 -14.35
CA ARG A 59 -6.53 -0.52 -13.12
C ARG A 59 -5.84 -1.83 -13.47
N CYS A 60 -4.60 -1.76 -13.97
CA CYS A 60 -3.83 -2.93 -14.35
C CYS A 60 -3.22 -3.62 -13.12
N GLU A 61 -3.14 -4.95 -13.15
CA GLU A 61 -2.46 -5.77 -12.13
C GLU A 61 -0.93 -5.56 -12.09
N ALA A 62 -0.39 -4.83 -13.07
CA ALA A 62 1.02 -4.46 -13.13
C ALA A 62 1.49 -3.55 -11.97
N TRP A 63 0.57 -2.98 -11.19
CA TRP A 63 0.87 -2.07 -10.07
C TRP A 63 0.20 -2.58 -8.79
N LEU A 64 0.89 -3.46 -8.06
CA LEU A 64 0.37 -4.00 -6.81
C LEU A 64 0.84 -3.15 -5.61
N LYS A 65 -0.11 -2.74 -4.78
CA LYS A 65 0.19 -2.07 -3.50
C LYS A 65 0.20 -3.12 -2.40
N VAL A 66 1.30 -3.25 -1.68
CA VAL A 66 1.41 -4.18 -0.54
C VAL A 66 1.55 -3.34 0.72
N LYS A 67 0.52 -3.41 1.57
CA LYS A 67 0.48 -2.80 2.90
C LYS A 67 0.54 -3.89 3.97
N ARG A 68 1.02 -3.54 5.16
CA ARG A 68 1.08 -4.48 6.29
C ARG A 68 -0.31 -4.93 6.74
N ASP A 69 -1.32 -4.07 6.59
CA ASP A 69 -2.72 -4.35 6.91
C ASP A 69 -3.31 -5.50 6.07
N TYR A 70 -2.67 -5.86 4.96
CA TYR A 70 -3.14 -6.97 4.12
C TYR A 70 -2.64 -8.33 4.61
N VAL A 71 -1.65 -8.37 5.50
CA VAL A 71 -1.16 -9.61 6.10
C VAL A 71 -1.97 -9.89 7.36
N LYS A 72 -2.74 -10.97 7.33
CA LYS A 72 -3.55 -11.42 8.48
C LYS A 72 -2.66 -11.58 9.72
N GLY A 73 -3.03 -10.93 10.82
CA GLY A 73 -2.34 -11.02 12.12
C GLY A 73 -1.33 -9.91 12.42
N ILE A 74 -1.08 -8.96 11.51
CA ILE A 74 -0.18 -7.81 11.74
C ILE A 74 -0.94 -6.47 11.81
N GLY A 75 -2.22 -6.46 11.43
CA GLY A 75 -3.07 -5.28 11.59
C GLY A 75 -3.51 -5.11 13.03
N ASP A 76 -3.38 -3.89 13.57
CA ASP A 76 -3.85 -3.56 14.90
C ASP A 76 -5.37 -3.76 14.97
N SER A 77 -5.82 -4.72 15.79
CA SER A 77 -7.23 -4.88 16.12
C SER A 77 -7.58 -3.88 17.22
N LEU A 78 -8.60 -3.05 16.99
CA LEU A 78 -9.09 -2.09 17.96
C LEU A 78 -10.43 -2.56 18.52
N ASP A 79 -10.51 -2.69 19.84
CA ASP A 79 -11.76 -2.92 20.55
C ASP A 79 -12.46 -1.59 20.79
N LEU A 80 -13.56 -1.34 20.06
CA LEU A 80 -14.30 -0.09 20.11
C LEU A 80 -15.75 -0.35 20.50
N VAL A 81 -16.28 0.46 21.41
CA VAL A 81 -17.72 0.47 21.74
C VAL A 81 -18.44 1.44 20.81
N LEU A 82 -19.55 0.99 20.23
CA LEU A 82 -20.34 1.82 19.34
C LEU A 82 -21.18 2.83 20.13
N ILE A 83 -21.01 4.13 19.88
CA ILE A 83 -21.70 5.20 20.61
C ILE A 83 -22.89 5.76 19.81
N SER A 84 -22.83 5.74 18.48
CA SER A 84 -23.88 6.29 17.62
C SER A 84 -23.83 5.68 16.22
N ALA A 85 -24.95 5.76 15.49
CA ALA A 85 -25.05 5.32 14.10
C ALA A 85 -25.75 6.36 13.21
N TRP A 86 -25.38 6.41 11.94
CA TRP A 86 -25.90 7.34 10.94
C TRP A 86 -27.03 6.72 10.13
N HIS A 87 -28.09 7.46 9.84
CA HIS A 87 -29.16 6.94 8.99
C HIS A 87 -28.69 6.79 7.54
N GLY A 88 -28.88 5.60 6.96
CA GLY A 88 -28.42 5.30 5.61
C GLY A 88 -29.21 6.04 4.54
N ASN A 89 -28.48 6.54 3.53
CA ASN A 89 -29.05 7.20 2.33
C ASN A 89 -28.80 6.37 1.06
N GLY A 90 -29.64 6.58 0.04
CA GLY A 90 -29.58 5.92 -1.28
C GLY A 90 -29.87 4.41 -1.23
N ARG A 91 -28.95 3.58 -1.73
CA ARG A 91 -29.08 2.11 -1.74
C ARG A 91 -29.17 1.46 -0.35
N LYS A 92 -28.86 2.20 0.71
CA LYS A 92 -28.86 1.73 2.10
C LYS A 92 -29.92 2.43 2.96
N VAL A 93 -30.96 2.99 2.36
CA VAL A 93 -32.11 3.55 3.10
C VAL A 93 -32.79 2.43 3.91
N GLY A 94 -33.15 2.73 5.16
CA GLY A 94 -33.75 1.77 6.10
C GLY A 94 -32.76 1.05 7.01
N TRP A 95 -31.45 1.27 6.83
CA TRP A 95 -30.39 0.68 7.65
C TRP A 95 -29.54 1.77 8.31
N TYR A 96 -29.17 1.56 9.57
CA TYR A 96 -28.19 2.39 10.26
C TYR A 96 -26.77 2.00 9.85
N LYS A 97 -25.95 2.99 9.51
CA LYS A 97 -24.53 2.85 9.24
C LYS A 97 -23.73 3.16 10.50
N PHE A 98 -22.93 2.19 10.91
CA PHE A 98 -21.83 2.36 11.86
C PHE A 98 -20.52 2.49 11.10
#